data_AF-A0A6N8H9B0-F1
#
_entry.id   AF-A0A6N8H9B0-F1
#
_cell.length_a   1.000
_cell.length_b   1.000
_cell.length_c   1.000
_cell.angle_alpha   90.00
_cell.angle_beta   90.00
_cell.angle_gamma   90.00
#
_symmetry.space_group_name_H-M   'P 1'
#
loop_
_entity.id
_entity.type
_entity.pdbx_description
1 polymer ?
#
loop_
_entity_poly.entity_id
_entity_poly.type
_entity_poly.pdbx_seq_one_letter_code
_entity_poly.pdbx_strand_id
1 'polypeptide(L)'
;MATIDINQYIEQSGMRKARFGGYEPDDVRQAMLDLCSDYEQRLNTAAQQVRGAQQEAEALRRRCQTLIGQNQNLATQNASLAGKADRIARMQSDMETRYSKVQERNHSLTDQVAMLRLKNTDLELKNKELTERAENADAALRIKGREHDQAKQQVLAERDSVVAGAQKEAARIRSQAREEADQLLKDTNLKAEAIDQLAREQAIGQARKMVQAATEETREIQNAHRLRLQDLQSRIDAMEQQRAKLMDFLAKMIAELQETQDYAQQNTPQPLENKETTEPSAEPQLDLSPMAVDAAASALRTEDTNDAQPAPAPAELTDEDGQPRNCVVAPGWNDHANDTRVARPVPDGPEKQPQPEYFDTTPTANELHTLQTPPAEAAAKPKEEVEIPGAIFSYPILRQKGSRF
;
A
#
# COMPACT_ATOMS: atom_id res chain seq x y z
N MET A 1 -9.20 127.65 89.35
CA MET A 1 -9.23 127.55 90.83
C MET A 1 -9.70 128.90 91.35
N ALA A 2 -10.56 128.92 92.37
CA ALA A 2 -10.87 130.16 93.07
C ALA A 2 -9.65 130.52 93.92
N THR A 3 -8.83 131.46 93.46
CA THR A 3 -7.68 131.95 94.21
C THR A 3 -8.22 132.74 95.39
N ILE A 4 -8.05 132.22 96.60
CA ILE A 4 -8.41 132.96 97.81
C ILE A 4 -7.43 134.14 97.88
N ASP A 5 -7.94 135.36 97.76
CA ASP A 5 -7.13 136.56 97.95
C ASP A 5 -6.84 136.70 99.44
N ILE A 6 -5.61 136.34 99.82
CA ILE A 6 -5.14 136.34 101.21
C ILE A 6 -5.20 137.77 101.78
N ASN A 7 -5.03 138.81 100.94
CA ASN A 7 -5.14 140.20 101.39
C ASN A 7 -6.59 140.54 101.75
N GLN A 8 -7.52 140.17 100.87
CA GLN A 8 -8.94 140.39 101.11
C GLN A 8 -9.46 139.55 102.30
N TYR A 9 -8.93 138.33 102.51
CA TYR A 9 -9.28 137.49 103.65
C TYR A 9 -8.77 138.07 104.99
N ILE A 10 -7.54 138.57 105.05
CA ILE A 10 -6.97 139.20 106.25
C ILE A 10 -7.69 140.52 106.58
N GLU A 11 -8.06 141.30 105.56
CA GLU A 11 -8.82 142.53 105.72
C GLU A 11 -10.27 142.28 106.18
N GLN A 12 -10.99 141.36 105.52
CA GLN A 12 -12.38 141.01 105.89
C GLN A 12 -12.48 140.34 107.27
N SER A 13 -11.43 139.64 107.71
CA SER A 13 -11.39 139.03 109.03
C SER A 13 -11.13 140.03 110.17
N GLY A 14 -10.87 141.32 109.89
CA GLY A 14 -10.76 142.38 110.91
C GLY A 14 -9.61 142.20 111.90
N MET A 15 -8.52 141.58 111.45
CA MET A 15 -7.42 141.08 112.29
C MET A 15 -6.43 142.18 112.70
N ARG A 16 -6.41 142.56 113.99
CA ARG A 16 -5.37 143.42 114.60
C ARG A 16 -4.58 142.63 115.67
N LYS A 17 -3.27 142.91 115.80
CA LYS A 17 -2.21 142.27 116.63
C LYS A 17 -2.65 141.60 117.95
N ALA A 18 -3.63 142.15 118.67
CA ALA A 18 -4.16 141.58 119.91
C ALA A 18 -4.90 140.23 119.75
N ARG A 19 -5.22 139.79 118.51
CA ARG A 19 -6.00 138.56 118.27
C ARG A 19 -5.18 137.34 117.83
N PHE A 20 -3.88 137.49 117.58
CA PHE A 20 -3.00 136.39 117.13
C PHE A 20 -2.11 135.82 118.23
N GLY A 21 -2.53 135.86 119.51
CA GLY A 21 -1.75 135.26 120.60
C GLY A 21 -0.30 135.76 120.73
N GLY A 22 0.02 136.95 120.20
CA GLY A 22 1.36 137.55 120.23
C GLY A 22 2.12 137.55 118.89
N TYR A 23 1.62 136.89 117.84
CA TYR A 23 2.25 136.92 116.50
C TYR A 23 1.87 138.19 115.71
N GLU A 24 2.80 138.75 114.94
CA GLU A 24 2.48 139.90 114.09
C GLU A 24 1.55 139.47 112.95
N PRO A 25 0.61 140.34 112.51
CA PRO A 25 -0.25 140.06 111.36
C PRO A 25 0.54 139.64 110.10
N ASP A 26 1.76 140.14 109.94
CA ASP A 26 2.63 139.80 108.81
C ASP A 26 3.26 138.41 108.95
N ASP A 27 3.54 137.93 110.16
CA ASP A 27 4.05 136.56 110.39
C ASP A 27 2.96 135.52 110.08
N VAL A 28 1.71 135.81 110.45
CA VAL A 28 0.57 134.94 110.14
C VAL A 28 0.26 134.96 108.64
N ARG A 29 0.38 136.13 108.00
CA ARG A 29 0.29 136.25 106.54
C ARG A 29 1.34 135.37 105.87
N GLN A 30 2.59 135.42 106.36
CA GLN A 30 3.68 134.61 105.83
C GLN A 30 3.42 133.11 106.03
N ALA A 31 2.99 132.69 107.22
CA ALA A 31 2.67 131.27 107.48
C ALA A 31 1.51 130.75 106.62
N MET A 32 0.49 131.58 106.35
CA MET A 32 -0.60 131.23 105.42
C MET A 32 -0.12 131.15 103.97
N LEU A 33 0.76 132.06 103.55
CA LEU A 33 1.39 132.01 102.23
C LEU A 33 2.25 130.75 102.05
N ASP A 34 3.05 130.39 103.05
CA ASP A 34 3.90 129.20 103.05
C ASP A 34 3.05 127.91 102.99
N LEU A 35 1.96 127.83 103.77
CA LEU A 35 1.03 126.71 103.73
C LEU A 35 0.31 126.59 102.36
N CYS A 36 -0.11 127.72 101.78
CA CYS A 36 -0.68 127.74 100.43
C CYS A 36 0.34 127.28 99.39
N SER A 37 1.59 127.74 99.48
CA SER A 37 2.70 127.29 98.64
C SER A 37 2.94 125.78 98.77
N ASP A 38 3.01 125.25 99.99
CA ASP A 38 3.20 123.82 100.24
C ASP A 38 2.03 122.98 99.70
N TYR A 39 0.80 123.47 99.86
CA TYR A 39 -0.39 122.80 99.34
C TYR A 39 -0.41 122.81 97.81
N GLU A 40 -0.08 123.93 97.18
CA GLU A 40 0.05 124.04 95.72
C GLU A 40 1.17 123.14 95.18
N GLN A 41 2.32 123.06 95.88
CA GLN A 41 3.39 122.14 95.54
C GLN A 41 2.93 120.68 95.63
N ARG A 42 2.29 120.26 96.73
CA ARG A 42 1.76 118.90 96.89
C ARG A 42 0.69 118.58 95.85
N LEU A 43 -0.19 119.54 95.54
CA LEU A 43 -1.19 119.39 94.50
C LEU A 43 -0.55 119.25 93.11
N ASN A 44 0.49 120.04 92.83
CA ASN A 44 1.26 119.94 91.58
C ASN A 44 1.99 118.60 91.47
N THR A 45 2.61 118.11 92.55
CA THR A 45 3.23 116.78 92.61
C THR A 45 2.20 115.68 92.42
N ALA A 46 1.05 115.74 93.09
CA ALA A 46 -0.04 114.77 92.92
C ALA A 46 -0.60 114.80 91.48
N ALA A 47 -0.77 115.99 90.90
CA ALA A 47 -1.21 116.14 89.51
C ALA A 47 -0.17 115.63 88.49
N GLN A 48 1.13 115.72 88.80
CA GLN A 48 2.19 115.10 87.99
C GLN A 48 2.17 113.56 88.13
N GLN A 49 2.00 113.03 89.35
CA GLN A 49 1.89 111.59 89.59
C GLN A 49 0.67 110.98 88.88
N VAL A 50 -0.50 111.63 88.94
CA VAL A 50 -1.69 111.19 88.22
C VAL A 50 -1.46 111.21 86.71
N ARG A 51 -0.82 112.26 86.17
CA ARG A 51 -0.45 112.32 84.75
C ARG A 51 0.52 111.20 84.34
N GLY A 52 1.53 110.91 85.17
CA GLY A 52 2.46 109.80 84.93
C GLY A 52 1.76 108.45 84.93
N ALA A 53 0.93 108.18 85.94
CA ALA A 53 0.16 106.95 86.03
C ALA A 53 -0.84 106.78 84.87
N GLN A 54 -1.46 107.88 84.40
CA GLN A 54 -2.32 107.85 83.21
C GLN A 54 -1.54 107.49 81.94
N GLN A 55 -0.35 108.07 81.74
CA GLN A 55 0.52 107.73 80.61
C GLN A 55 0.97 106.27 80.64
N GLU A 56 1.34 105.74 81.81
CA GLU A 56 1.68 104.33 81.99
C GLU A 56 0.49 103.41 81.72
N ALA A 57 -0.70 103.76 82.22
CA ALA A 57 -1.92 103.00 81.97
C ALA A 57 -2.30 102.98 80.47
N GLU A 58 -2.10 104.10 79.76
CA GLU A 58 -2.29 104.17 78.32
C GLU A 58 -1.25 103.34 77.56
N ALA A 59 0.03 103.39 77.95
CA ALA A 59 1.08 102.57 77.36
C ALA A 59 0.82 101.06 77.54
N LEU A 60 0.37 100.66 78.74
CA LEU A 60 -0.04 99.29 79.03
C LEU A 60 -1.24 98.87 78.19
N ARG A 61 -2.27 99.72 78.07
CA ARG A 61 -3.42 99.45 77.21
C ARG A 61 -3.02 99.22 75.75
N ARG A 62 -2.12 100.07 75.20
CA ARG A 62 -1.58 99.89 73.85
C ARG A 62 -0.83 98.58 73.71
N ARG A 63 0.02 98.23 74.68
CA ARG A 63 0.77 96.95 74.67
C ARG A 63 -0.18 95.75 74.71
N CYS A 64 -1.21 95.78 75.55
CA CYS A 64 -2.23 94.73 75.61
C CYS A 64 -2.98 94.59 74.28
N GLN A 65 -3.35 95.70 73.64
CA GLN A 65 -3.99 95.66 72.30
C GLN A 65 -3.08 94.99 71.26
N THR A 66 -1.78 95.31 71.24
CA THR A 66 -0.83 94.65 70.33
C THR A 66 -0.72 93.16 70.59
N LEU A 67 -0.63 92.75 71.87
CA LEU A 67 -0.56 91.33 72.24
C LEU A 67 -1.84 90.57 71.85
N ILE A 68 -3.02 91.19 72.00
CA ILE A 68 -4.29 90.60 71.57
C ILE A 68 -4.28 90.37 70.05
N GLY A 69 -3.84 91.34 69.25
CA GLY A 69 -3.73 91.19 67.80
C GLY A 69 -2.74 90.09 67.39
N GLN A 70 -1.59 89.99 68.07
CA GLN A 70 -0.64 88.91 67.85
C GLN A 70 -1.23 87.53 68.19
N ASN A 71 -1.97 87.44 69.30
CA ASN A 71 -2.60 86.18 69.71
C ASN A 71 -3.67 85.73 68.70
N GLN A 72 -4.48 86.66 68.18
CA GLN A 72 -5.44 86.37 67.10
C GLN A 72 -4.73 85.87 65.83
N ASN A 73 -3.61 86.46 65.45
CA ASN A 73 -2.80 86.00 64.31
C ASN A 73 -2.22 84.60 64.55
N LEU A 74 -1.73 84.28 65.74
CA LEU A 74 -1.27 82.93 66.08
C LEU A 74 -2.41 81.92 66.08
N ALA A 75 -3.59 82.30 66.58
CA ALA A 75 -4.78 81.44 66.58
C ALA A 75 -5.22 81.07 65.16
N THR A 76 -5.22 82.04 64.23
CA THR A 76 -5.54 81.77 62.81
C THR A 76 -4.48 80.89 62.14
N GLN A 77 -3.19 81.08 62.44
CA GLN A 77 -2.12 80.21 61.95
C GLN A 77 -2.27 78.78 62.48
N ASN A 78 -2.55 78.61 63.77
CA ASN A 78 -2.76 77.30 64.39
C ASN A 78 -3.95 76.56 63.76
N ALA A 79 -5.07 77.26 63.51
CA ALA A 79 -6.21 76.68 62.82
C ALA A 79 -5.85 76.20 61.39
N SER A 80 -5.03 76.97 60.67
CA SER A 80 -4.54 76.59 59.34
C SER A 80 -3.61 75.37 59.38
N LEU A 81 -2.71 75.31 60.36
CA LEU A 81 -1.82 74.17 60.58
C LEU A 81 -2.59 72.90 60.97
N ALA A 82 -3.58 73.01 61.86
CA ALA A 82 -4.46 71.90 62.20
C ALA A 82 -5.16 71.34 60.96
N GLY A 83 -5.72 72.19 60.09
CA GLY A 83 -6.32 71.75 58.84
C GLY A 83 -5.34 71.11 57.85
N LYS A 84 -4.06 71.50 57.87
CA LYS A 84 -3.01 70.82 57.08
C LYS A 84 -2.67 69.44 57.68
N ALA A 85 -2.57 69.34 59.00
CA ALA A 85 -2.32 68.08 59.69
C ALA A 85 -3.44 67.06 59.42
N ASP A 86 -4.70 67.48 59.49
CA ASP A 86 -5.85 66.63 59.17
C ASP A 86 -5.82 66.12 57.73
N ARG A 87 -5.41 66.96 56.76
CA ARG A 87 -5.26 66.54 55.37
C ARG A 87 -4.16 65.50 55.21
N ILE A 88 -3.02 65.68 55.87
CA ILE A 88 -1.91 64.73 55.82
C ILE A 88 -2.33 63.39 56.45
N ALA A 89 -3.01 63.41 57.60
CA ALA A 89 -3.50 62.20 58.25
C ALA A 89 -4.46 61.40 57.36
N ARG A 90 -5.39 62.07 56.67
CA ARG A 90 -6.28 61.42 55.69
C ARG A 90 -5.51 60.82 54.52
N MET A 91 -4.56 61.56 53.95
CA MET A 91 -3.72 61.06 52.87
C MET A 91 -2.90 59.83 53.29
N GLN A 92 -2.37 59.81 54.51
CA GLN A 92 -1.65 58.65 55.05
C GLN A 92 -2.57 57.43 55.15
N SER A 93 -3.76 57.59 55.73
CA SER A 93 -4.77 56.51 55.81
C SER A 93 -5.17 55.98 54.44
N ASP A 94 -5.35 56.87 53.45
CA ASP A 94 -5.68 56.49 52.08
C ASP A 94 -4.53 55.69 51.42
N MET A 95 -3.29 56.11 51.64
CA MET A 95 -2.12 55.42 51.10
C MET A 95 -1.89 54.07 51.75
N GLU A 96 -2.09 53.95 53.07
CA GLU A 96 -2.01 52.69 53.79
C GLU A 96 -3.07 51.68 53.32
N THR A 97 -4.30 52.16 53.07
CA THR A 97 -5.36 51.34 52.48
C THR A 97 -4.99 50.87 51.06
N ARG A 98 -4.42 51.76 50.23
CA ARG A 98 -3.96 51.40 48.87
C ARG A 98 -2.81 50.40 48.91
N TYR A 99 -1.86 50.60 49.81
CA TYR A 99 -0.72 49.71 49.99
C TYR A 99 -1.18 48.30 50.38
N SER A 100 -2.09 48.19 51.35
CA SER A 100 -2.66 46.92 51.79
C SER A 100 -3.32 46.16 50.63
N LYS A 101 -4.13 46.84 49.80
CA LYS A 101 -4.76 46.24 48.61
C LYS A 101 -3.75 45.76 47.57
N VAL A 102 -2.66 46.51 47.36
CA VAL A 102 -1.59 46.11 46.45
C VAL A 102 -0.81 44.92 47.01
N GLN A 103 -0.55 44.91 48.31
CA GLN A 103 0.14 43.82 49.00
C GLN A 103 -0.65 42.51 48.91
N GLU A 104 -1.97 42.54 49.12
CA GLU A 104 -2.86 41.38 48.95
C GLU A 104 -2.84 40.85 47.51
N ARG A 105 -2.94 41.75 46.52
CA ARG A 105 -2.84 41.38 45.10
C ARG A 105 -1.48 40.76 44.77
N ASN A 106 -0.40 41.29 45.34
CA ASN A 106 0.93 40.76 45.13
C ASN A 106 1.04 39.33 45.68
N HIS A 107 0.56 39.07 46.90
CA HIS A 107 0.51 37.71 47.45
C HIS A 107 -0.30 36.76 46.57
N SER A 108 -1.50 37.17 46.15
CA SER A 108 -2.34 36.36 45.26
C SER A 108 -1.67 36.05 43.91
N LEU A 109 -0.96 37.02 43.32
CA LEU A 109 -0.20 36.81 42.10
C LEU A 109 0.99 35.88 42.33
N THR A 110 1.68 35.99 43.47
CA THR A 110 2.76 35.07 43.84
C THR A 110 2.26 33.64 43.97
N ASP A 111 1.10 33.42 44.59
CA ASP A 111 0.47 32.10 44.70
C ASP A 111 0.09 31.54 43.33
N GLN A 112 -0.48 32.38 42.44
CA GLN A 112 -0.80 32.00 41.06
C GLN A 112 0.47 31.59 40.29
N VAL A 113 1.56 32.34 40.44
CA VAL A 113 2.85 32.01 39.81
C VAL A 113 3.40 30.69 40.35
N ALA A 114 3.28 30.42 41.66
CA ALA A 114 3.70 29.16 42.25
C ALA A 114 2.89 27.97 41.69
N MET A 115 1.56 28.11 41.58
CA MET A 115 0.71 27.09 40.96
C MET A 115 1.03 26.86 39.48
N LEU A 116 1.24 27.93 38.71
CA LEU A 116 1.59 27.80 37.29
C LEU A 116 2.95 27.11 37.10
N ARG A 117 3.93 27.38 37.97
CA ARG A 117 5.22 26.67 37.97
C ARG A 117 5.03 25.18 38.21
N LEU A 118 4.24 24.79 39.20
CA LEU A 118 3.94 23.38 39.48
C LEU A 118 3.23 22.70 38.29
N LYS A 119 2.25 23.39 37.69
CA LYS A 119 1.56 22.87 36.51
C LYS A 119 2.51 22.71 35.31
N ASN A 120 3.45 23.63 35.12
CA ASN A 120 4.45 23.50 34.07
C ASN A 120 5.39 22.33 34.33
N THR A 121 5.86 22.12 35.57
CA THR A 121 6.70 20.95 35.90
C THR A 121 5.96 19.63 35.67
N ASP A 122 4.67 19.57 36.01
CA ASP A 122 3.84 18.38 35.74
C ASP A 122 3.67 18.13 34.24
N LEU A 123 3.49 19.18 33.44
CA LEU A 123 3.38 19.09 31.99
C LEU A 123 4.71 18.66 31.35
N GLU A 124 5.84 19.17 31.83
CA GLU A 124 7.17 18.74 31.39
C GLU A 124 7.42 17.26 31.67
N LEU A 125 7.03 16.77 32.84
CA LEU A 125 7.11 15.34 33.20
C LEU A 125 6.22 14.48 32.30
N LYS A 126 4.95 14.87 32.10
CA LYS A 126 4.03 14.16 31.20
C LYS A 126 4.52 14.13 29.77
N ASN A 127 5.08 15.23 29.28
CA ASN A 127 5.67 15.27 27.94
C ASN A 127 6.84 14.28 27.81
N LYS A 128 7.73 14.21 28.80
CA LYS A 128 8.81 13.21 28.82
C LYS A 128 8.26 11.79 28.79
N GLU A 129 7.28 11.47 29.64
CA GLU A 129 6.64 10.16 29.68
C GLU A 129 5.98 9.78 28.34
N LEU A 130 5.28 10.73 27.70
CA LEU A 130 4.66 10.51 26.39
C LEU A 130 5.71 10.28 25.30
N THR A 131 6.81 11.04 25.30
CA THR A 131 7.93 10.83 24.38
C THR A 131 8.55 9.45 24.56
N GLU A 132 8.87 9.05 25.79
CA GLU A 132 9.41 7.72 26.09
C GLU A 132 8.43 6.62 25.66
N ARG A 133 7.13 6.81 25.87
CA ARG A 133 6.10 5.85 25.44
C ARG A 133 6.02 5.74 23.92
N ALA A 134 6.15 6.85 23.19
CA ALA A 134 6.18 6.86 21.74
C ALA A 134 7.44 6.15 21.20
N GLU A 135 8.61 6.45 21.76
CA GLU A 135 9.87 5.80 21.39
C GLU A 135 9.83 4.28 21.65
N ASN A 136 9.27 3.87 22.78
CA ASN A 136 9.08 2.46 23.12
C ASN A 136 8.11 1.76 22.14
N ALA A 137 7.01 2.42 21.77
CA ALA A 137 6.06 1.88 20.79
C ALA A 137 6.72 1.73 19.41
N ASP A 138 7.49 2.73 18.96
CA ASP A 138 8.24 2.68 17.70
C ASP A 138 9.30 1.57 17.72
N ALA A 139 10.03 1.41 18.81
CA ALA A 139 10.98 0.32 18.98
C ALA A 139 10.30 -1.05 18.88
N ALA A 140 9.15 -1.22 19.54
CA ALA A 140 8.37 -2.46 19.47
C ALA A 140 7.85 -2.74 18.05
N LEU A 141 7.38 -1.71 17.33
CA LEU A 141 6.95 -1.86 15.94
C LEU A 141 8.12 -2.23 15.02
N ARG A 142 9.31 -1.65 15.22
CA ARG A 142 10.51 -2.03 14.46
C ARG A 142 10.90 -3.49 14.68
N ILE A 143 10.84 -3.98 15.93
CA ILE A 143 11.13 -5.38 16.25
C ILE A 143 10.11 -6.29 15.57
N LYS A 144 8.81 -6.03 15.77
CA LYS A 144 7.74 -6.82 15.13
C LYS A 144 7.81 -6.79 13.60
N GLY A 145 8.16 -5.65 13.02
CA GLY A 145 8.38 -5.52 11.58
C GLY A 145 9.49 -6.44 11.09
N ARG A 146 10.64 -6.47 11.78
CA ARG A 146 11.74 -7.39 11.45
C ARG A 146 11.35 -8.86 11.63
N GLU A 147 10.68 -9.20 12.72
CA GLU A 147 10.20 -10.57 12.97
C GLU A 147 9.23 -11.03 11.88
N HIS A 148 8.30 -10.16 11.47
CA HIS A 148 7.38 -10.43 10.38
C HIS A 148 8.11 -10.62 9.04
N ASP A 149 9.09 -9.75 8.72
CA ASP A 149 9.88 -9.89 7.51
C ASP A 149 10.73 -11.16 7.51
N GLN A 150 11.30 -11.54 8.65
CA GLN A 150 12.02 -12.81 8.83
C GLN A 150 11.09 -14.00 8.62
N ALA A 151 9.91 -14.00 9.24
CA ALA A 151 8.92 -15.06 9.06
C ALA A 151 8.47 -15.17 7.59
N LYS A 152 8.25 -14.03 6.92
CA LYS A 152 7.93 -13.99 5.50
C LYS A 152 9.05 -14.58 4.64
N GLN A 153 10.31 -14.23 4.92
CA GLN A 153 11.47 -14.79 4.21
C GLN A 153 11.61 -16.30 4.44
N GLN A 154 11.39 -16.77 5.66
CA GLN A 154 11.39 -18.20 5.98
C GLN A 154 10.32 -18.95 5.18
N VAL A 155 9.07 -18.46 5.17
CA VAL A 155 7.99 -19.07 4.39
C VAL A 155 8.30 -19.08 2.89
N LEU A 156 8.89 -18.01 2.36
CA LEU A 156 9.31 -17.96 0.95
C LEU A 156 10.41 -19.00 0.66
N ALA A 157 11.42 -19.12 1.53
CA ALA A 157 12.49 -20.10 1.38
C ALA A 157 11.97 -21.55 1.47
N GLU A 158 11.07 -21.83 2.41
CA GLU A 158 10.41 -23.14 2.54
C GLU A 158 9.58 -23.46 1.29
N ARG A 159 8.78 -22.52 0.81
CA ARG A 159 8.03 -22.67 -0.44
C ARG A 159 8.95 -22.99 -1.60
N ASP A 160 10.04 -22.25 -1.77
CA ASP A 160 10.98 -22.46 -2.87
C ASP A 160 11.67 -23.82 -2.77
N SER A 161 11.99 -24.27 -1.55
CA SER A 161 12.52 -25.62 -1.29
C SER A 161 11.51 -26.71 -1.66
N VAL A 162 10.25 -26.57 -1.25
CA VAL A 162 9.16 -27.51 -1.58
C VAL A 162 8.92 -27.57 -3.08
N VAL A 163 8.87 -26.41 -3.76
CA VAL A 163 8.71 -26.33 -5.21
C VAL A 163 9.89 -27.00 -5.92
N ALA A 164 11.13 -26.74 -5.50
CA ALA A 164 12.31 -27.39 -6.06
C ALA A 164 12.29 -28.91 -5.84
N GLY A 165 11.88 -29.37 -4.65
CA GLY A 165 11.68 -30.78 -4.32
C GLY A 165 10.65 -31.43 -5.25
N ALA A 166 9.46 -30.83 -5.38
CA ALA A 166 8.41 -31.31 -6.26
C ALA A 166 8.83 -31.33 -7.74
N GLN A 167 9.58 -30.32 -8.21
CA GLN A 167 10.12 -30.29 -9.57
C GLN A 167 11.12 -31.43 -9.81
N LYS A 168 12.00 -31.71 -8.83
CA LYS A 168 12.95 -32.82 -8.90
C LYS A 168 12.24 -34.17 -8.92
N GLU A 169 11.23 -34.35 -8.08
CA GLU A 169 10.41 -35.57 -8.07
C GLU A 169 9.63 -35.74 -9.38
N ALA A 170 8.99 -34.68 -9.88
CA ALA A 170 8.30 -34.71 -11.16
C ALA A 170 9.27 -35.03 -12.32
N ALA A 171 10.50 -34.49 -12.31
CA ALA A 171 11.52 -34.84 -13.28
C ALA A 171 11.93 -36.31 -13.20
N ARG A 172 12.07 -36.84 -11.97
CA ARG A 172 12.36 -38.27 -11.75
C ARG A 172 11.24 -39.16 -12.29
N ILE A 173 9.99 -38.86 -11.98
CA ILE A 173 8.81 -39.61 -12.47
C ILE A 173 8.77 -39.56 -14.00
N ARG A 174 9.00 -38.41 -14.62
CA ARG A 174 9.07 -38.29 -16.09
C ARG A 174 10.21 -39.12 -16.69
N SER A 175 11.38 -39.19 -16.04
CA SER A 175 12.49 -40.04 -16.50
C SER A 175 12.09 -41.52 -16.41
N GLN A 176 11.57 -41.94 -15.26
CA GLN A 176 11.13 -43.32 -15.04
C GLN A 176 10.06 -43.73 -16.05
N ALA A 177 9.04 -42.90 -16.26
CA ALA A 177 8.00 -43.17 -17.25
C ALA A 177 8.54 -43.27 -18.68
N ARG A 178 9.57 -42.47 -19.05
CA ARG A 178 10.23 -42.58 -20.35
C ARG A 178 11.03 -43.88 -20.47
N GLU A 179 11.80 -44.22 -19.45
CA GLU A 179 12.58 -45.46 -19.40
C GLU A 179 11.66 -46.70 -19.48
N GLU A 180 10.54 -46.69 -18.76
CA GLU A 180 9.50 -47.72 -18.81
C GLU A 180 8.84 -47.80 -20.20
N ALA A 181 8.52 -46.66 -20.82
CA ALA A 181 7.98 -46.61 -22.18
C ALA A 181 8.97 -47.14 -23.22
N ASP A 182 10.24 -46.75 -23.14
CA ASP A 182 11.30 -47.24 -24.02
C ASP A 182 11.53 -48.75 -23.85
N GLN A 183 11.45 -49.24 -22.62
CA GLN A 183 11.54 -50.68 -22.34
C GLN A 183 10.34 -51.44 -22.92
N LEU A 184 9.13 -50.91 -22.75
CA LEU A 184 7.92 -51.48 -23.33
C LEU A 184 8.01 -51.54 -24.86
N LEU A 185 8.48 -50.47 -25.51
CA LEU A 185 8.69 -50.42 -26.96
C LEU A 185 9.66 -51.51 -27.44
N LYS A 186 10.79 -51.70 -26.74
CA LYS A 186 11.75 -52.77 -27.05
C LYS A 186 11.10 -54.15 -26.92
N ASP A 187 10.40 -54.39 -25.80
CA ASP A 187 9.74 -55.67 -25.56
C ASP A 187 8.63 -55.95 -26.59
N THR A 188 7.87 -54.92 -26.99
CA THR A 188 6.85 -55.07 -28.05
C THR A 188 7.48 -55.32 -29.41
N ASN A 189 8.59 -54.66 -29.75
CA ASN A 189 9.30 -54.90 -31.01
C ASN A 189 9.87 -56.32 -31.06
N LEU A 190 10.49 -56.80 -29.98
CA LEU A 190 10.97 -58.19 -29.90
C LEU A 190 9.84 -59.20 -30.07
N LYS A 191 8.67 -58.95 -29.46
CA LYS A 191 7.48 -59.79 -29.65
C LYS A 191 6.96 -59.73 -31.08
N ALA A 192 6.92 -58.56 -31.70
CA ALA A 192 6.51 -58.40 -33.10
C ALA A 192 7.46 -59.16 -34.03
N GLU A 193 8.78 -59.04 -33.84
CA GLU A 193 9.79 -59.80 -34.58
C GLU A 193 9.62 -61.32 -34.40
N ALA A 194 9.32 -61.79 -33.17
CA ALA A 194 9.05 -63.20 -32.92
C ALA A 194 7.78 -63.70 -33.63
N ILE A 195 6.71 -62.87 -33.67
CA ILE A 195 5.48 -63.18 -34.41
C ILE A 195 5.78 -63.23 -35.92
N ASP A 196 6.54 -62.27 -36.45
CA ASP A 196 6.94 -62.24 -37.85
C ASP A 196 7.78 -63.47 -38.22
N GLN A 197 8.71 -63.87 -37.35
CA GLN A 197 9.50 -65.10 -37.53
C GLN A 197 8.61 -66.34 -37.54
N LEU A 198 7.69 -66.47 -36.58
CA LEU A 198 6.75 -67.59 -36.52
C LEU A 198 5.85 -67.64 -37.77
N ALA A 199 5.34 -66.49 -38.23
CA ALA A 199 4.53 -66.40 -39.44
C ALA A 199 5.32 -66.80 -40.69
N ARG A 200 6.59 -66.37 -40.81
CA ARG A 200 7.49 -66.80 -41.88
C ARG A 200 7.76 -68.30 -41.83
N GLU A 201 8.02 -68.86 -40.65
CA GLU A 201 8.23 -70.31 -40.48
C GLU A 201 6.99 -71.11 -40.85
N GLN A 202 5.80 -70.67 -40.44
CA GLN A 202 4.53 -71.29 -40.84
C GLN A 202 4.31 -71.20 -42.35
N ALA A 203 4.56 -70.04 -42.98
CA ALA A 203 4.45 -69.85 -44.42
C ALA A 203 5.44 -70.75 -45.19
N ILE A 204 6.70 -70.83 -44.75
CA ILE A 204 7.71 -71.73 -45.31
C ILE A 204 7.28 -73.19 -45.10
N GLY A 205 6.74 -73.53 -43.93
CA GLY A 205 6.23 -74.87 -43.63
C GLY A 205 5.07 -75.27 -44.55
N GLN A 206 4.12 -74.36 -44.79
CA GLN A 206 3.03 -74.57 -45.75
C GLN A 206 3.54 -74.67 -47.19
N ALA A 207 4.45 -73.78 -47.61
CA ALA A 207 5.07 -73.84 -48.93
C ALA A 207 5.83 -75.17 -49.13
N ARG A 208 6.54 -75.66 -48.11
CA ARG A 208 7.19 -76.98 -48.16
C ARG A 208 6.19 -78.11 -48.30
N LYS A 209 5.07 -78.08 -47.58
CA LYS A 209 3.99 -79.07 -47.73
C LYS A 209 3.40 -79.04 -49.15
N MET A 210 3.15 -77.86 -49.70
CA MET A 210 2.66 -77.69 -51.07
C MET A 210 3.66 -78.23 -52.10
N VAL A 211 4.96 -77.93 -51.92
CA VAL A 211 6.02 -78.46 -52.79
C VAL A 211 6.11 -79.98 -52.67
N GLN A 212 6.05 -80.55 -51.46
CA GLN A 212 6.05 -81.99 -51.25
C GLN A 212 4.85 -82.65 -51.95
N ALA A 213 3.64 -82.13 -51.74
CA ALA A 213 2.43 -82.61 -52.43
C ALA A 213 2.58 -82.54 -53.95
N ALA A 214 3.09 -81.42 -54.50
CA ALA A 214 3.36 -81.30 -55.93
C ALA A 214 4.44 -82.29 -56.41
N THR A 215 5.47 -82.58 -55.61
CA THR A 215 6.47 -83.60 -55.97
C THR A 215 5.93 -85.02 -55.91
N GLU A 216 5.05 -85.31 -54.97
CA GLU A 216 4.35 -86.59 -54.87
C GLU A 216 3.41 -86.78 -56.06
N GLU A 217 2.63 -85.76 -56.40
CA GLU A 217 1.79 -85.73 -57.60
C GLU A 217 2.65 -85.91 -58.87
N THR A 218 3.81 -85.26 -58.95
CA THR A 218 4.75 -85.46 -60.06
C THR A 218 5.25 -86.91 -60.14
N ARG A 219 5.54 -87.55 -59.00
CA ARG A 219 5.93 -88.98 -58.96
C ARG A 219 4.78 -89.89 -59.35
N GLU A 220 3.55 -89.59 -58.92
CA GLU A 220 2.36 -90.33 -59.31
C GLU A 220 2.14 -90.22 -60.82
N ILE A 221 2.26 -89.02 -61.40
CA ILE A 221 2.21 -88.79 -62.85
C ILE A 221 3.31 -89.58 -63.57
N GLN A 222 4.54 -89.56 -63.07
CA GLN A 222 5.64 -90.34 -63.65
C GLN A 222 5.38 -91.85 -63.58
N ASN A 223 4.85 -92.35 -62.47
CA ASN A 223 4.50 -93.76 -62.31
C ASN A 223 3.36 -94.16 -63.25
N ALA A 224 2.33 -93.32 -63.37
CA ALA A 224 1.25 -93.49 -64.32
C ALA A 224 1.77 -93.54 -65.77
N HIS A 225 2.70 -92.64 -66.12
CA HIS A 225 3.39 -92.69 -67.42
C HIS A 225 4.17 -93.99 -67.62
N ARG A 226 4.91 -94.45 -66.60
CA ARG A 226 5.68 -95.70 -66.67
C ARG A 226 4.76 -96.91 -66.89
N LEU A 227 3.65 -97.00 -66.16
CA LEU A 227 2.66 -98.06 -66.35
C LEU A 227 2.06 -98.01 -67.76
N ARG A 228 1.70 -96.81 -68.24
CA ARG A 228 1.12 -96.63 -69.58
C ARG A 228 2.09 -97.04 -70.69
N LEU A 229 3.38 -96.73 -70.52
CA LEU A 229 4.43 -97.21 -71.42
C LEU A 229 4.58 -98.74 -71.38
N GLN A 230 4.53 -99.35 -70.19
CA GLN A 230 4.61 -100.81 -70.04
C GLN A 230 3.38 -101.52 -70.66
N ASP A 231 2.18 -100.95 -70.50
CA ASP A 231 0.96 -101.43 -71.15
C ASP A 231 1.07 -101.35 -72.68
N LEU A 232 1.49 -100.19 -73.22
CA LEU A 232 1.77 -100.03 -74.64
C LEU A 232 2.80 -101.03 -75.16
N GLN A 233 3.86 -101.27 -74.39
CA GLN A 233 4.91 -102.23 -74.75
C GLN A 233 4.39 -103.67 -74.77
N SER A 234 3.60 -104.07 -73.76
CA SER A 234 2.95 -105.39 -73.75
C SER A 234 1.98 -105.59 -74.93
N ARG A 235 1.32 -104.51 -75.37
CA ARG A 235 0.43 -104.53 -76.53
C ARG A 235 1.19 -104.61 -77.84
N ILE A 236 2.36 -103.96 -77.94
CA ILE A 236 3.29 -104.13 -79.06
C ILE A 236 3.79 -105.59 -79.11
N ASP A 237 4.24 -106.15 -78.00
CA ASP A 237 4.67 -107.56 -77.93
C ASP A 237 3.56 -108.52 -78.36
N ALA A 238 2.31 -108.26 -77.94
CA ALA A 238 1.15 -109.03 -78.37
C ALA A 238 0.89 -108.92 -79.89
N MET A 239 1.03 -107.72 -80.46
CA MET A 239 0.94 -107.51 -81.91
C MET A 239 2.10 -108.16 -82.67
N GLU A 240 3.32 -108.14 -82.12
CA GLU A 240 4.47 -108.82 -82.69
C GLU A 240 4.31 -110.34 -82.66
N GLN A 241 3.73 -110.90 -81.59
CA GLN A 241 3.34 -112.31 -81.56
C GLN A 241 2.25 -112.63 -82.60
N GLN A 242 1.26 -111.75 -82.79
CA GLN A 242 0.28 -111.91 -83.86
C GLN A 242 0.94 -111.85 -85.24
N ARG A 243 1.88 -110.94 -85.45
CA ARG A 243 2.68 -110.84 -86.68
C ARG A 243 3.54 -112.08 -86.89
N ALA A 244 4.15 -112.63 -85.84
CA ALA A 244 4.91 -113.88 -85.92
C ALA A 244 4.01 -115.05 -86.30
N LYS A 245 2.82 -115.17 -85.70
CA LYS A 245 1.81 -116.16 -86.12
C LYS A 245 1.37 -115.98 -87.57
N LEU A 246 1.24 -114.73 -88.03
CA LEU A 246 0.94 -114.42 -89.42
C LEU A 246 2.09 -114.79 -90.36
N MET A 247 3.34 -114.56 -89.93
CA MET A 247 4.54 -114.98 -90.67
C MET A 247 4.67 -116.50 -90.72
N ASP A 248 4.35 -117.21 -89.64
CA ASP A 248 4.30 -118.68 -89.62
C ASP A 248 3.18 -119.21 -90.52
N PHE A 249 2.03 -118.54 -90.56
CA PHE A 249 0.94 -118.85 -91.49
C PHE A 249 1.38 -118.62 -92.96
N LEU A 250 2.01 -117.49 -93.25
CA LEU A 250 2.57 -117.19 -94.56
C LEU A 250 3.65 -118.20 -94.95
N ALA A 251 4.53 -118.61 -94.02
CA ALA A 251 5.54 -119.63 -94.26
C ALA A 251 4.93 -121.00 -94.60
N LYS A 252 3.84 -121.39 -93.93
CA LYS A 252 3.06 -122.59 -94.29
C LYS A 252 2.41 -122.48 -95.66
N MET A 253 1.82 -121.34 -95.99
CA MET A 253 1.22 -121.11 -97.30
C MET A 253 2.28 -121.07 -98.42
N ILE A 254 3.48 -120.56 -98.16
CA ILE A 254 4.62 -120.63 -99.09
C ILE A 254 5.07 -122.09 -99.29
N ALA A 255 5.11 -122.90 -98.23
CA ALA A 255 5.42 -124.32 -98.34
C ALA A 255 4.36 -125.08 -99.16
N GLU A 256 3.07 -124.81 -98.93
CA GLU A 256 1.96 -125.35 -99.73
C GLU A 256 2.03 -124.87 -101.19
N LEU A 257 2.41 -123.61 -101.44
CA LEU A 257 2.60 -123.07 -102.79
C LEU A 257 3.82 -123.68 -103.50
N GLN A 258 4.92 -123.95 -102.78
CA GLN A 258 6.09 -124.65 -103.34
C GLN A 258 5.75 -126.10 -103.69
N GLU A 259 4.92 -126.78 -102.89
CA GLU A 259 4.41 -128.12 -103.21
C GLU A 259 3.52 -128.11 -104.47
N THR A 260 2.72 -127.05 -104.68
CA THR A 260 1.98 -126.86 -105.94
C THR A 260 2.87 -126.43 -107.12
N GLN A 261 3.99 -125.76 -106.87
CA GLN A 261 4.95 -125.34 -107.89
C GLN A 261 5.81 -126.52 -108.39
N ASP A 262 6.14 -127.47 -107.52
CA ASP A 262 6.80 -128.73 -107.89
C ASP A 262 5.88 -129.64 -108.74
N TYR A 263 4.55 -129.54 -108.57
CA TYR A 263 3.57 -130.23 -109.41
C TYR A 263 3.35 -129.56 -110.78
N ALA A 264 3.61 -128.25 -110.90
CA ALA A 264 3.42 -127.49 -112.14
C ALA A 264 4.62 -127.52 -113.11
N GLN A 265 5.80 -128.02 -112.71
CA GLN A 265 6.99 -128.08 -113.56
C GLN A 265 7.02 -129.26 -114.58
N GLN A 266 6.01 -130.15 -114.59
CA GLN A 266 5.94 -131.29 -115.53
C GLN A 266 5.19 -131.05 -116.84
N ASN A 267 4.66 -129.85 -117.13
CA ASN A 267 4.11 -129.52 -118.45
C ASN A 267 4.48 -128.11 -118.92
N THR A 268 5.33 -128.08 -119.93
CA THR A 268 5.96 -126.99 -120.70
C THR A 268 4.99 -126.28 -121.68
N PRO A 269 5.35 -125.17 -122.41
CA PRO A 269 6.61 -124.39 -122.43
C PRO A 269 6.53 -122.83 -122.55
N GLN A 270 7.59 -122.14 -122.05
CA GLN A 270 8.37 -120.94 -122.52
C GLN A 270 7.71 -119.73 -123.28
N PRO A 271 8.36 -118.52 -123.40
CA PRO A 271 9.29 -117.74 -122.54
C PRO A 271 8.92 -116.21 -122.47
N LEU A 272 9.80 -115.36 -121.90
CA LEU A 272 10.02 -113.88 -122.13
C LEU A 272 9.73 -112.89 -120.97
N GLU A 273 10.83 -112.31 -120.48
CA GLU A 273 11.17 -110.88 -120.40
C GLU A 273 10.08 -109.77 -120.26
N ASN A 274 10.36 -108.89 -119.29
CA ASN A 274 10.30 -107.41 -119.32
C ASN A 274 8.98 -106.64 -119.07
N LYS A 275 9.02 -105.85 -117.98
CA LYS A 275 8.68 -104.42 -117.81
C LYS A 275 7.23 -103.90 -117.86
N GLU A 276 7.01 -102.96 -116.92
CA GLU A 276 6.24 -101.70 -117.00
C GLU A 276 4.73 -101.68 -116.65
N THR A 277 4.34 -100.53 -116.06
CA THR A 277 2.99 -99.96 -115.82
C THR A 277 2.15 -100.57 -114.67
N THR A 278 1.40 -99.86 -113.81
CA THR A 278 1.04 -98.44 -113.62
C THR A 278 0.26 -98.30 -112.28
N GLU A 279 0.46 -97.17 -111.59
CA GLU A 279 -0.41 -96.31 -110.73
C GLU A 279 -1.90 -96.66 -110.39
N PRO A 280 -2.66 -95.83 -109.61
CA PRO A 280 -2.41 -95.07 -108.37
C PRO A 280 -3.60 -95.12 -107.35
N SER A 281 -3.55 -94.23 -106.32
CA SER A 281 -4.65 -93.51 -105.62
C SER A 281 -4.76 -93.81 -104.11
N ALA A 282 -4.94 -92.87 -103.18
CA ALA A 282 -4.76 -91.43 -103.04
C ALA A 282 -4.83 -91.14 -101.52
N GLU A 283 -4.00 -90.21 -101.02
CA GLU A 283 -3.93 -89.76 -99.63
C GLU A 283 -4.99 -88.68 -99.32
N PRO A 284 -5.34 -88.43 -98.04
CA PRO A 284 -5.86 -87.12 -97.63
C PRO A 284 -4.75 -86.26 -97.00
N GLN A 285 -4.62 -85.04 -97.53
CA GLN A 285 -3.77 -83.95 -97.02
C GLN A 285 -4.42 -83.26 -95.81
N LEU A 286 -3.59 -82.90 -94.82
CA LEU A 286 -3.93 -82.06 -93.66
C LEU A 286 -3.62 -80.59 -94.02
N ASP A 287 -4.63 -79.71 -94.00
CA ASP A 287 -4.49 -78.29 -94.36
C ASP A 287 -4.02 -77.44 -93.16
N LEU A 288 -2.90 -76.72 -93.31
CA LEU A 288 -2.26 -75.86 -92.30
C LEU A 288 -2.31 -74.38 -92.74
N SER A 289 -3.48 -73.89 -93.10
CA SER A 289 -3.69 -72.48 -93.42
C SER A 289 -3.79 -71.60 -92.15
N PRO A 290 -3.27 -70.35 -92.16
CA PRO A 290 -3.18 -69.49 -90.97
C PRO A 290 -4.53 -69.10 -90.36
N MET A 291 -5.64 -69.27 -91.09
CA MET A 291 -7.00 -68.98 -90.59
C MET A 291 -7.58 -70.09 -89.70
N ALA A 292 -7.07 -71.33 -89.81
CA ALA A 292 -7.50 -72.47 -88.98
C ALA A 292 -6.75 -72.53 -87.62
N VAL A 293 -5.57 -71.92 -87.55
CA VAL A 293 -4.78 -71.82 -86.30
C VAL A 293 -5.31 -70.69 -85.40
N ASP A 294 -5.86 -69.62 -85.98
CA ASP A 294 -6.43 -68.48 -85.23
C ASP A 294 -7.84 -68.75 -84.66
N ALA A 295 -8.60 -69.64 -85.31
CA ALA A 295 -9.89 -70.14 -84.82
C ALA A 295 -9.75 -71.09 -83.61
N ALA A 296 -8.64 -71.83 -83.51
CA ALA A 296 -8.33 -72.69 -82.36
C ALA A 296 -7.67 -71.91 -81.20
N ALA A 297 -6.94 -70.84 -81.48
CA ALA A 297 -6.37 -69.94 -80.47
C ALA A 297 -7.43 -69.04 -79.79
N SER A 298 -8.55 -68.77 -80.46
CA SER A 298 -9.68 -68.00 -79.91
C SER A 298 -10.59 -68.81 -78.98
N ALA A 299 -10.57 -70.15 -79.05
CA ALA A 299 -11.41 -71.04 -78.23
C ALA A 299 -10.81 -71.44 -76.87
N LEU A 300 -9.60 -70.98 -76.52
CA LEU A 300 -8.93 -71.20 -75.22
C LEU A 300 -8.85 -69.92 -74.36
N ARG A 301 -9.53 -68.84 -74.74
CA ARG A 301 -9.59 -67.57 -73.98
C ARG A 301 -10.97 -67.23 -73.40
N THR A 302 -11.91 -68.17 -73.44
CA THR A 302 -13.25 -68.00 -72.85
C THR A 302 -13.64 -69.29 -72.15
N GLU A 303 -13.27 -69.44 -70.88
CA GLU A 303 -13.94 -70.23 -69.83
C GLU A 303 -13.05 -70.24 -68.58
N ASP A 304 -13.19 -69.17 -67.78
CA ASP A 304 -13.05 -69.08 -66.31
C ASP A 304 -12.71 -67.63 -65.90
N THR A 305 -13.63 -66.73 -66.21
CA THR A 305 -13.78 -65.45 -65.51
C THR A 305 -15.26 -65.32 -65.14
N ASN A 306 -15.64 -65.99 -64.06
CA ASN A 306 -16.85 -65.68 -63.31
C ASN A 306 -16.45 -65.52 -61.83
N ASP A 307 -16.98 -64.45 -61.25
CA ASP A 307 -17.15 -64.19 -59.82
C ASP A 307 -15.91 -63.85 -58.98
N ALA A 308 -15.42 -62.62 -59.18
CA ALA A 308 -14.88 -61.83 -58.07
C ALA A 308 -15.27 -60.36 -58.25
N GLN A 309 -16.41 -60.01 -57.67
CA GLN A 309 -16.85 -58.64 -57.41
C GLN A 309 -15.76 -57.86 -56.65
N PRO A 310 -15.24 -56.73 -57.17
CA PRO A 310 -14.51 -55.79 -56.35
C PRO A 310 -15.55 -55.00 -55.55
N ALA A 311 -15.71 -55.35 -54.28
CA ALA A 311 -16.35 -54.46 -53.32
C ALA A 311 -15.57 -53.13 -53.28
N PRO A 312 -16.25 -51.97 -53.22
CA PRO A 312 -15.56 -50.71 -53.06
C PRO A 312 -14.80 -50.70 -51.73
N ALA A 313 -13.59 -50.17 -51.77
CA ALA A 313 -12.71 -50.01 -50.64
C ALA A 313 -13.42 -49.33 -49.45
N PRO A 314 -13.22 -49.80 -48.20
CA PRO A 314 -13.34 -48.93 -47.05
C PRO A 314 -12.23 -47.89 -47.12
N ALA A 315 -12.59 -46.63 -46.89
CA ALA A 315 -11.66 -45.52 -46.84
C ALA A 315 -10.52 -45.78 -45.81
N GLU A 316 -9.28 -45.80 -46.29
CA GLU A 316 -8.15 -45.19 -45.54
C GLU A 316 -8.51 -43.70 -45.38
N LEU A 317 -8.52 -43.03 -44.22
CA LEU A 317 -7.53 -42.96 -43.15
C LEU A 317 -6.11 -42.68 -43.65
N THR A 318 -5.96 -41.50 -44.25
CA THR A 318 -4.81 -40.58 -44.25
C THR A 318 -5.35 -39.20 -44.69
N ASP A 319 -4.92 -38.02 -44.25
CA ASP A 319 -3.84 -37.61 -43.35
C ASP A 319 -4.17 -36.21 -42.77
N GLU A 320 -3.23 -35.74 -41.96
CA GLU A 320 -3.05 -34.42 -41.38
C GLU A 320 -3.58 -33.20 -42.18
N ASP A 321 -4.04 -32.23 -41.38
CA ASP A 321 -4.15 -30.79 -41.63
C ASP A 321 -5.11 -30.27 -42.71
N GLY A 322 -6.20 -29.63 -42.25
CA GLY A 322 -6.71 -28.48 -43.02
C GLY A 322 -8.15 -27.95 -42.87
N GLN A 323 -8.95 -28.30 -41.84
CA GLN A 323 -10.25 -27.63 -41.45
C GLN A 323 -11.43 -27.69 -42.49
N PRO A 324 -12.71 -27.36 -42.15
CA PRO A 324 -13.38 -27.10 -40.85
C PRO A 324 -14.78 -27.78 -40.68
N ARG A 325 -15.41 -27.53 -39.50
CA ARG A 325 -16.85 -27.24 -39.25
C ARG A 325 -17.64 -28.18 -38.31
N ASN A 326 -17.82 -27.67 -37.09
CA ASN A 326 -19.08 -27.46 -36.35
C ASN A 326 -20.32 -28.25 -36.81
N CYS A 327 -20.90 -29.07 -35.91
CA CYS A 327 -22.33 -29.14 -35.52
C CYS A 327 -22.47 -30.13 -34.34
N VAL A 328 -22.81 -29.68 -33.12
CA VAL A 328 -24.15 -29.74 -32.46
C VAL A 328 -24.39 -30.97 -31.55
N VAL A 329 -24.53 -30.66 -30.25
CA VAL A 329 -25.36 -31.23 -29.17
C VAL A 329 -25.00 -32.58 -28.52
N ALA A 330 -24.71 -32.49 -27.21
CA ALA A 330 -24.75 -33.59 -26.25
C ALA A 330 -26.08 -33.55 -25.46
N PRO A 331 -26.74 -34.71 -25.21
CA PRO A 331 -27.84 -34.81 -24.25
C PRO A 331 -27.41 -35.45 -22.92
N GLY A 332 -27.65 -34.71 -21.83
CA GLY A 332 -28.25 -35.14 -20.55
C GLY A 332 -27.51 -36.13 -19.63
N TRP A 333 -27.44 -35.78 -18.33
CA TRP A 333 -28.23 -36.43 -17.27
C TRP A 333 -28.09 -35.70 -15.92
N ASN A 334 -29.18 -35.77 -15.14
CA ASN A 334 -29.58 -35.00 -13.96
C ASN A 334 -28.98 -35.51 -12.62
N ASP A 335 -29.08 -34.69 -11.57
CA ASP A 335 -29.93 -34.93 -10.36
C ASP A 335 -29.72 -33.82 -9.31
N HIS A 336 -30.72 -32.95 -9.08
CA HIS A 336 -31.75 -32.96 -7.99
C HIS A 336 -31.25 -32.48 -6.60
N ALA A 337 -31.72 -31.29 -6.18
CA ALA A 337 -32.59 -30.99 -5.02
C ALA A 337 -31.90 -31.14 -3.64
N ASN A 338 -31.80 -30.14 -2.75
CA ASN A 338 -32.79 -29.33 -2.03
C ASN A 338 -31.96 -28.19 -1.34
N ASP A 339 -32.41 -27.00 -0.95
CA ASP A 339 -33.62 -26.67 -0.21
C ASP A 339 -33.80 -25.13 -0.13
N THR A 340 -35.07 -24.70 -0.12
CA THR A 340 -35.70 -23.50 0.48
C THR A 340 -34.80 -22.37 1.07
N ARG A 341 -35.07 -21.06 0.89
CA ARG A 341 -36.36 -20.36 1.05
C ARG A 341 -36.24 -18.88 0.62
N VAL A 342 -37.38 -18.35 0.22
CA VAL A 342 -37.70 -17.01 -0.29
C VAL A 342 -37.55 -15.90 0.76
N ALA A 343 -36.95 -14.76 0.38
CA ALA A 343 -37.44 -13.41 0.68
C ALA A 343 -36.72 -12.35 -0.18
N ARG A 344 -37.49 -11.65 -1.03
CA ARG A 344 -37.17 -10.38 -1.73
C ARG A 344 -38.28 -9.40 -1.28
N PRO A 345 -38.10 -8.07 -1.07
CA PRO A 345 -37.62 -7.11 -2.10
C PRO A 345 -36.82 -5.84 -1.61
N VAL A 346 -35.81 -5.35 -2.37
CA VAL A 346 -35.77 -4.22 -3.36
C VAL A 346 -35.87 -2.82 -2.71
N PRO A 347 -35.32 -1.71 -3.28
CA PRO A 347 -33.97 -1.36 -3.79
C PRO A 347 -33.37 -0.15 -3.00
N ASP A 348 -32.20 0.37 -3.36
CA ASP A 348 -31.74 1.79 -3.24
C ASP A 348 -30.20 1.80 -3.36
N GLY A 349 -29.60 2.27 -4.45
CA GLY A 349 -29.23 3.68 -4.64
C GLY A 349 -27.71 3.74 -4.97
N PRO A 350 -27.23 4.73 -5.75
CA PRO A 350 -25.97 4.61 -6.48
C PRO A 350 -24.71 4.89 -5.65
N GLU A 351 -23.65 4.18 -6.00
CA GLU A 351 -22.28 4.28 -5.50
C GLU A 351 -21.74 5.71 -5.58
N LYS A 352 -21.29 6.25 -4.44
CA LYS A 352 -20.44 7.44 -4.38
C LYS A 352 -18.98 7.02 -4.21
N GLN A 353 -18.19 7.26 -5.24
CA GLN A 353 -16.74 7.34 -5.18
C GLN A 353 -16.32 8.56 -4.34
N PRO A 354 -15.35 8.45 -3.41
CA PRO A 354 -14.70 9.63 -2.85
C PRO A 354 -13.51 10.04 -3.74
N GLN A 355 -13.47 11.30 -4.16
CA GLN A 355 -12.28 11.91 -4.76
C GLN A 355 -11.25 12.28 -3.68
N PRO A 356 -9.94 12.22 -3.97
CA PRO A 356 -8.90 12.69 -3.06
C PRO A 356 -8.67 14.20 -3.22
N GLU A 357 -8.92 14.95 -2.14
CA GLU A 357 -8.52 16.36 -2.05
C GLU A 357 -7.02 16.46 -1.75
N TYR A 358 -6.34 17.15 -2.67
CA TYR A 358 -4.92 17.45 -2.69
C TYR A 358 -4.67 18.71 -1.84
N PHE A 359 -4.02 18.57 -0.68
CA PHE A 359 -3.43 19.71 0.03
C PHE A 359 -1.91 19.62 -0.04
N ASP A 360 -1.37 20.42 -0.94
CA ASP A 360 0.04 20.70 -1.12
C ASP A 360 0.39 21.91 -0.23
N THR A 361 1.21 21.70 0.79
CA THR A 361 1.95 22.79 1.44
C THR A 361 3.37 22.32 1.69
N THR A 362 4.23 22.60 0.72
CA THR A 362 5.69 22.58 0.88
C THR A 362 6.12 23.66 1.88
N PRO A 363 6.95 23.36 2.89
CA PRO A 363 7.77 24.37 3.55
C PRO A 363 9.11 24.49 2.81
N THR A 364 9.39 25.67 2.28
CA THR A 364 10.66 26.04 1.64
C THR A 364 11.82 25.96 2.63
N ALA A 365 12.93 25.36 2.18
CA ALA A 365 14.19 25.28 2.89
C ALA A 365 14.91 26.65 3.01
N ASN A 366 15.76 26.73 4.04
CA ASN A 366 16.68 27.79 4.50
C ASN A 366 16.19 28.30 5.86
N GLU A 367 16.91 28.12 6.97
CA GLU A 367 18.31 28.43 7.17
C GLU A 367 19.02 27.42 8.07
N LEU A 368 20.17 26.96 7.59
CA LEU A 368 21.21 26.29 8.36
C LEU A 368 21.91 27.38 9.19
N HIS A 369 21.93 27.28 10.53
CA HIS A 369 23.02 27.86 11.32
C HIS A 369 23.37 26.96 12.50
N THR A 370 24.64 26.58 12.48
CA THR A 370 25.37 25.70 13.36
C THR A 370 25.64 26.31 14.74
N LEU A 371 25.74 25.42 15.72
CA LEU A 371 26.26 25.60 17.07
C LEU A 371 27.54 26.46 17.10
N GLN A 372 27.56 27.50 17.94
CA GLN A 372 28.81 27.98 18.55
C GLN A 372 28.56 28.61 19.93
N THR A 373 29.41 28.21 20.87
CA THR A 373 29.44 28.50 22.32
C THR A 373 29.59 29.99 22.70
N PRO A 374 29.19 30.40 23.92
CA PRO A 374 29.24 31.80 24.36
C PRO A 374 30.62 32.17 24.96
N PRO A 375 30.97 33.47 25.00
CA PRO A 375 31.80 34.00 26.07
C PRO A 375 31.11 35.11 26.88
N ALA A 376 31.66 35.31 28.07
CA ALA A 376 31.12 36.03 29.20
C ALA A 376 31.09 37.57 29.07
N GLU A 377 30.07 38.15 29.71
CA GLU A 377 30.08 39.31 30.62
C GLU A 377 31.05 40.48 30.36
N ALA A 378 30.52 41.65 29.96
CA ALA A 378 30.92 42.97 30.48
C ALA A 378 30.01 44.13 30.03
N ALA A 379 29.63 44.94 31.03
CA ALA A 379 29.49 46.40 31.01
C ALA A 379 28.30 47.10 30.30
N ALA A 380 27.64 47.95 31.10
CA ALA A 380 26.50 48.80 30.83
C ALA A 380 26.75 50.02 29.89
N LYS A 381 25.73 50.39 29.09
CA LYS A 381 25.15 51.77 28.92
C LYS A 381 23.98 51.77 27.89
N PRO A 382 23.18 52.87 27.76
CA PRO A 382 21.71 52.79 27.86
C PRO A 382 20.90 52.77 26.56
N LYS A 383 19.73 52.13 26.67
CA LYS A 383 18.42 52.31 25.98
C LYS A 383 18.41 53.06 24.64
N GLU A 384 18.26 52.28 23.57
CA GLU A 384 17.79 52.73 22.26
C GLU A 384 16.31 52.29 22.13
N GLU A 385 15.42 53.25 21.85
CA GLU A 385 14.00 53.00 21.59
C GLU A 385 13.85 52.28 20.24
N VAL A 386 13.54 50.98 20.29
CA VAL A 386 13.16 50.22 19.09
C VAL A 386 11.65 50.39 18.91
N GLU A 387 11.29 51.14 17.87
CA GLU A 387 9.94 51.34 17.38
C GLU A 387 9.43 50.02 16.75
N ILE A 388 8.48 49.35 17.42
CA ILE A 388 7.85 48.12 16.91
C ILE A 388 6.70 48.55 15.96
N PRO A 389 6.75 48.25 14.66
CA PRO A 389 5.64 48.54 13.75
C PRO A 389 4.54 47.51 13.96
N GLY A 390 3.44 47.91 14.59
CA GLY A 390 2.26 47.05 14.72
C GLY A 390 1.49 47.19 16.03
N ALA A 391 1.09 48.41 16.39
CA ALA A 391 0.10 48.62 17.44
C ALA A 391 -0.94 49.64 16.95
N ILE A 392 -1.92 49.17 16.19
CA ILE A 392 -3.19 49.88 16.03
C ILE A 392 -3.93 49.66 17.35
N PHE A 393 -4.05 50.71 18.17
CA PHE A 393 -5.16 51.03 19.09
C PHE A 393 -4.67 51.88 20.27
N SER A 394 -4.66 53.21 20.10
CA SER A 394 -5.05 54.14 21.17
C SER A 394 -5.20 55.55 20.60
N TYR A 395 -6.42 56.10 20.67
CA TYR A 395 -6.70 57.50 20.39
C TYR A 395 -5.93 58.43 21.34
N PRO A 396 -5.45 59.61 20.89
CA PRO A 396 -4.82 60.58 21.77
C PRO A 396 -5.87 61.33 22.61
N ILE A 397 -5.72 61.29 23.93
CA ILE A 397 -6.50 62.11 24.87
C ILE A 397 -6.05 63.56 24.73
N LEU A 398 -6.90 64.41 24.15
CA LEU A 398 -6.74 65.86 24.14
C LEU A 398 -6.87 66.39 25.58
N ARG A 399 -5.75 66.82 26.17
CA ARG A 399 -5.74 67.62 27.41
C ARG A 399 -6.29 69.01 27.11
N GLN A 400 -7.50 69.29 27.59
CA GLN A 400 -8.04 70.65 27.62
C GLN A 400 -7.30 71.46 28.71
N LYS A 401 -6.56 72.49 28.28
CA LYS A 401 -5.96 73.49 29.18
C LYS A 401 -7.07 74.26 29.90
N GLY A 402 -6.87 74.48 31.20
CA GLY A 402 -7.83 75.14 32.08
C GLY A 402 -8.22 76.55 31.64
N SER A 403 -9.51 76.86 31.79
CA SER A 403 -9.98 78.23 31.96
C SER A 403 -10.14 78.52 33.44
N ARG A 404 -9.58 79.66 33.85
CA ARG A 404 -9.76 80.27 35.16
C ARG A 404 -11.23 80.62 35.37
N PHE A 405 -11.73 80.35 36.57
CA PHE A 405 -12.65 81.23 37.30
C PHE A 405 -12.20 81.28 38.75
#